data_AF-G8PBF1-F1
#
_entry.id   AF-G8PBF1-F1
#
_cell.length_a   1.000
_cell.length_b   1.000
_cell.length_c   1.000
_cell.angle_alpha   90.00
_cell.angle_beta   90.00
_cell.angle_gamma   90.00
#
_symmetry.space_group_name_H-M   'P 1'
#
loop_
_entity.id
_entity.type
_entity.pdbx_description
1 polymer ?
#
loop_
_entity_poly.entity_id
_entity_poly.type
_entity_poly.pdbx_seq_one_letter_code
_entity_poly.pdbx_strand_id
1 'polypeptide(L)'
;MVKSCDLCCYFNYLQYHHFHVTLTANRRSIWDTSRTSKSNGPPFLLMFSIMLTVVLISPIIEELIFQYFFQRVFLPTLNISRNIIVQKYVSIISPTLLFILSHIITGNISFQSIFIGLITYLPLLFLSILYERTDQNIVYPIAVHILINFMGMISIS
;
A
#
# COMPACT_ATOMS: atom_id res chain seq x y z
N MET A 1 -70.83 10.83 14.00
CA MET A 1 -69.97 10.67 15.20
C MET A 1 -69.53 9.21 15.27
N VAL A 2 -68.38 8.91 14.67
CA VAL A 2 -67.68 7.61 14.77
C VAL A 2 -66.31 7.91 15.35
N LYS A 3 -65.91 7.09 16.31
CA LYS A 3 -64.85 7.30 17.29
C LYS A 3 -63.46 7.30 16.65
N SER A 4 -62.68 8.35 16.91
CA SER A 4 -61.26 8.46 16.54
C SER A 4 -60.30 7.56 17.35
N CYS A 5 -60.79 6.51 18.03
CA CYS A 5 -59.95 5.61 18.84
C CYS A 5 -59.60 4.28 18.16
N ASP A 6 -60.29 3.88 17.08
CA ASP A 6 -60.07 2.54 16.49
C ASP A 6 -58.96 2.52 15.43
N LEU A 7 -58.61 3.68 14.83
CA LEU A 7 -57.53 3.76 13.83
C LEU A 7 -56.13 3.66 14.44
N CYS A 8 -55.96 4.12 15.70
CA CYS A 8 -54.65 4.16 16.35
C CYS A 8 -54.18 2.78 16.86
N CYS A 9 -55.12 1.88 17.18
CA CYS A 9 -54.81 0.51 17.57
C CYS A 9 -54.45 -0.37 16.36
N TYR A 10 -55.07 -0.15 15.21
CA TYR A 10 -54.80 -0.94 14.00
C TYR A 10 -53.42 -0.65 13.40
N PHE A 11 -52.96 0.61 13.46
CA PHE A 11 -51.64 1.01 12.97
C PHE A 11 -50.50 0.45 13.84
N ASN A 12 -50.68 0.40 15.17
CA ASN A 12 -49.68 -0.19 16.07
C ASN A 12 -49.57 -1.72 15.94
N TYR A 13 -50.66 -2.42 15.64
CA TYR A 13 -50.63 -3.89 15.46
C TYR A 13 -49.89 -4.30 14.17
N LEU A 14 -50.10 -3.56 13.07
CA LEU A 14 -49.39 -3.78 11.81
C LEU A 14 -47.89 -3.49 11.91
N GLN A 15 -47.51 -2.47 12.68
CA GLN A 15 -46.10 -2.10 12.87
C GLN A 15 -45.34 -3.11 13.75
N TYR A 16 -45.99 -3.67 14.78
CA TYR A 16 -45.40 -4.72 15.62
C TYR A 16 -45.22 -6.06 14.88
N HIS A 17 -46.19 -6.46 14.04
CA HIS A 17 -46.08 -7.68 13.25
C HIS A 17 -45.01 -7.58 12.16
N HIS A 18 -44.87 -6.44 11.48
CA HIS A 18 -43.78 -6.22 10.53
C HIS A 18 -42.40 -6.22 11.20
N PHE A 19 -42.28 -5.64 12.39
CA PHE A 19 -41.01 -5.60 13.12
C PHE A 19 -40.56 -7.01 13.58
N HIS A 20 -41.47 -7.86 14.05
CA HIS A 20 -41.16 -9.24 14.44
C HIS A 20 -40.83 -10.17 13.27
N VAL A 21 -41.52 -10.04 12.12
CA VAL A 21 -41.22 -10.81 10.90
C VAL A 21 -39.87 -10.39 10.32
N THR A 22 -39.53 -9.09 10.38
CA THR A 22 -38.22 -8.58 9.91
C THR A 22 -37.09 -9.05 10.83
N LEU A 23 -37.28 -9.08 12.15
CA LEU A 23 -36.27 -9.57 13.10
C LEU A 23 -36.03 -11.08 12.99
N THR A 24 -37.05 -11.88 12.71
CA THR A 24 -36.90 -13.34 12.55
C THR A 24 -36.30 -13.73 11.19
N ALA A 25 -36.62 -13.00 10.11
CA ALA A 25 -35.95 -13.14 8.82
C ALA A 25 -34.48 -12.72 8.90
N ASN A 26 -34.17 -11.63 9.62
CA ASN A 26 -32.80 -11.17 9.82
C ASN A 26 -31.97 -12.17 10.63
N ARG A 27 -32.54 -12.80 11.68
CA ARG A 27 -31.86 -13.84 12.47
C ARG A 27 -31.46 -15.05 11.63
N ARG A 28 -32.35 -15.56 10.75
CA ARG A 28 -32.00 -16.70 9.87
C ARG A 28 -30.89 -16.35 8.87
N SER A 29 -30.91 -15.14 8.31
CA SER A 29 -29.81 -14.67 7.45
C SER A 29 -28.48 -14.64 8.21
N ILE A 30 -28.47 -14.18 9.47
CA ILE A 30 -27.24 -14.12 10.30
C ILE A 30 -26.69 -15.52 10.62
N TRP A 31 -27.56 -16.52 10.81
CA TRP A 31 -27.15 -17.92 11.04
C TRP A 31 -26.67 -18.63 9.77
N ASP A 32 -27.15 -18.24 8.58
CA ASP A 32 -26.66 -18.78 7.31
C ASP A 32 -25.37 -18.07 6.83
N THR A 33 -25.21 -16.77 7.10
CA THR A 33 -23.98 -16.03 6.81
C THR A 33 -22.84 -16.41 7.76
N SER A 34 -23.14 -16.83 8.99
CA SER A 34 -22.12 -17.35 9.93
C SER A 34 -21.71 -18.80 9.67
N ARG A 35 -22.43 -19.55 8.83
CA ARG A 35 -22.01 -20.89 8.34
C ARG A 35 -21.14 -20.84 7.08
N THR A 36 -21.08 -19.70 6.40
CA THR A 36 -20.24 -19.52 5.19
C THR A 36 -18.92 -18.81 5.44
N SER A 37 -18.68 -18.25 6.63
CA SER A 37 -17.37 -17.66 6.99
C SER A 37 -16.37 -18.71 7.50
N LYS A 38 -16.22 -19.83 6.79
CA LYS A 38 -14.98 -20.61 6.84
C LYS A 38 -14.11 -20.15 5.66
N SER A 39 -13.71 -18.88 5.65
CA SER A 39 -12.78 -18.39 4.63
C SER A 39 -11.38 -18.86 5.00
N ASN A 40 -10.99 -19.97 4.37
CA ASN A 40 -9.66 -20.54 4.37
C ASN A 40 -8.67 -19.50 3.83
N GLY A 41 -7.88 -18.86 4.70
CA GLY A 41 -6.78 -17.95 4.30
C GLY A 41 -7.17 -16.81 3.34
N PRO A 42 -6.22 -15.97 2.93
CA PRO A 42 -6.41 -15.17 1.72
C PRO A 42 -6.64 -16.13 0.55
N PRO A 43 -7.62 -15.87 -0.34
CA PRO A 43 -7.81 -16.71 -1.52
C PRO A 43 -6.49 -16.73 -2.29
N PHE A 44 -6.05 -17.90 -2.78
CA PHE A 44 -4.77 -18.07 -3.48
C PHE A 44 -4.49 -16.95 -4.51
N LEU A 45 -5.53 -16.47 -5.19
CA LEU A 45 -5.50 -15.35 -6.12
C LEU A 45 -4.96 -14.04 -5.50
N LEU A 46 -5.30 -13.74 -4.25
CA LEU A 46 -4.84 -12.55 -3.52
C LEU A 46 -3.36 -12.67 -3.15
N MET A 47 -2.90 -13.84 -2.67
CA MET A 47 -1.47 -14.07 -2.41
C MET A 47 -0.67 -13.98 -3.71
N PHE A 48 -1.18 -14.59 -4.79
CA PHE A 48 -0.57 -14.51 -6.11
C PHE A 48 -0.49 -13.07 -6.62
N SER A 49 -1.56 -12.28 -6.46
CA SER A 49 -1.55 -10.88 -6.89
C SER A 49 -0.54 -10.04 -6.12
N ILE A 50 -0.46 -10.20 -4.78
CA ILE A 50 0.52 -9.49 -3.95
C ILE A 50 1.94 -9.87 -4.36
N MET A 51 2.22 -11.15 -4.56
CA MET A 51 3.55 -11.61 -5.01
C MET A 51 3.92 -11.00 -6.36
N LEU A 52 2.99 -10.96 -7.31
CA LEU A 52 3.25 -10.38 -8.62
C LEU A 52 3.44 -8.87 -8.55
N THR A 53 2.57 -8.13 -7.86
CA THR A 53 2.60 -6.67 -7.89
C THR A 53 3.63 -6.09 -6.93
N VAL A 54 3.61 -6.48 -5.65
CA VAL A 54 4.44 -5.85 -4.60
C VAL A 54 5.88 -6.35 -4.62
N VAL A 55 6.09 -7.61 -5.01
CA VAL A 55 7.43 -8.21 -4.97
C VAL A 55 8.15 -8.19 -6.30
N LEU A 56 7.43 -8.27 -7.43
CA LEU A 56 8.06 -8.27 -8.74
C LEU A 56 7.89 -6.94 -9.48
N ILE A 57 6.63 -6.53 -9.75
CA ILE A 57 6.38 -5.39 -10.64
C ILE A 57 6.76 -4.05 -9.99
N SER A 58 6.36 -3.80 -8.74
CA SER A 58 6.61 -2.53 -8.05
C SER A 58 8.11 -2.24 -7.95
N PRO A 59 8.97 -3.16 -7.48
CA PRO A 59 10.41 -2.93 -7.44
C PRO A 59 11.01 -2.59 -8.80
N ILE A 60 10.59 -3.27 -9.88
CA ILE A 60 11.09 -2.97 -11.22
C ILE A 60 10.77 -1.53 -11.60
N ILE A 61 9.52 -1.10 -11.41
CA ILE A 61 9.08 0.26 -11.76
C ILE A 61 9.78 1.30 -10.89
N GLU A 62 9.87 1.05 -9.58
CA GLU A 62 10.53 1.93 -8.63
C GLU A 62 12.00 2.15 -9.02
N GLU A 63 12.75 1.08 -9.29
CA GLU A 63 14.15 1.21 -9.68
C GLU A 63 14.35 1.93 -11.02
N LEU A 64 13.46 1.69 -12.00
CA LEU A 64 13.49 2.40 -13.28
C LEU A 64 13.25 3.90 -13.11
N ILE A 65 12.41 4.31 -12.16
CA ILE A 65 12.11 5.72 -11.91
C ILE A 65 13.22 6.38 -11.09
N PHE A 66 13.57 5.83 -9.93
CA PHE A 66 14.43 6.54 -8.98
C PHE A 66 15.92 6.39 -9.31
N GLN A 67 16.37 5.19 -9.68
CA GLN A 67 17.79 4.92 -9.92
C GLN A 67 18.12 5.21 -11.39
N TYR A 68 17.37 4.64 -12.33
CA TYR A 68 17.67 4.90 -13.74
C TYR A 68 17.30 6.32 -14.15
N PHE A 69 16.05 6.75 -13.98
CA PHE A 69 15.66 8.07 -14.46
C PHE A 69 16.20 9.22 -13.58
N PHE A 70 15.96 9.22 -12.26
CA PHE A 70 16.40 10.34 -11.42
C PHE A 70 17.91 10.38 -11.18
N GLN A 71 18.53 9.29 -10.72
CA GLN A 71 19.95 9.27 -10.36
C GLN A 71 20.88 9.32 -11.58
N ARG A 72 20.59 8.61 -12.67
CA ARG A 72 21.47 8.59 -13.85
C ARG A 72 21.16 9.65 -14.89
N VAL A 73 19.88 9.95 -15.16
CA VAL A 73 19.51 10.85 -16.26
C VAL A 73 19.24 12.26 -15.76
N PHE A 74 18.26 12.44 -14.89
CA PHE A 74 17.73 13.76 -14.55
C PHE A 74 18.69 14.60 -13.71
N LEU A 75 19.13 14.09 -12.55
CA LEU A 75 19.94 14.87 -11.60
C LEU A 75 21.31 15.27 -12.17
N PRO A 76 22.05 14.39 -12.89
CA PRO A 76 23.30 14.78 -13.55
C PRO A 76 23.09 15.85 -14.63
N THR A 77 21.97 15.79 -15.37
CA THR A 77 21.65 16.78 -16.42
C THR A 77 21.41 18.18 -15.86
N LEU A 78 20.89 18.28 -14.63
CA LEU A 78 20.67 19.57 -13.98
C LEU A 78 21.95 20.31 -13.59
N ASN A 79 23.11 19.64 -13.61
CA ASN A 79 24.42 20.21 -13.28
C ASN A 79 24.40 21.05 -11.99
N ILE A 80 23.78 20.49 -10.95
CA ILE A 80 23.49 21.13 -9.65
C ILE A 80 24.78 21.65 -8.99
N SER A 81 25.91 20.95 -9.19
CA SER A 81 27.21 21.38 -8.69
C SER A 81 28.31 21.21 -9.73
N ARG A 82 29.21 22.20 -9.80
CA ARG A 82 30.46 22.10 -10.58
C ARG A 82 31.43 21.07 -10.01
N ASN A 83 31.26 20.68 -8.74
CA ASN A 83 32.08 19.65 -8.12
C ASN A 83 31.48 18.28 -8.40
N ILE A 84 32.19 17.46 -9.18
CA ILE A 84 31.74 16.14 -9.61
C ILE A 84 31.46 15.19 -8.43
N ILE A 85 32.19 15.33 -7.32
CA ILE A 85 31.99 14.51 -6.12
C ILE A 85 30.67 14.90 -5.44
N VAL A 86 30.39 16.20 -5.33
CA VAL A 86 29.13 16.71 -4.76
C VAL A 86 27.96 16.30 -5.64
N GLN A 87 28.09 16.46 -6.96
CA GLN A 87 27.07 16.05 -7.93
C GLN A 87 26.73 14.56 -7.81
N LYS A 88 27.75 13.70 -7.62
CA LYS A 88 27.57 12.28 -7.39
C LYS A 88 26.79 11.98 -6.11
N TYR A 89 27.16 12.58 -4.97
CA TYR A 89 26.43 12.35 -3.72
C TYR A 89 24.99 12.87 -3.76
N VAL A 90 24.76 14.02 -4.39
CA VAL A 90 23.40 14.54 -4.63
C VAL A 90 22.60 13.54 -5.47
N SER A 91 23.19 12.99 -6.53
CA SER A 91 22.54 12.00 -7.39
C SER A 91 22.19 10.69 -6.66
N ILE A 92 22.93 10.33 -5.61
CA ILE A 92 22.66 9.14 -4.77
C ILE A 92 21.57 9.42 -3.72
N ILE A 93 21.63 10.57 -3.04
CA ILE A 93 20.77 10.87 -1.88
C ILE A 93 19.39 11.38 -2.32
N SER A 94 19.35 12.23 -3.35
CA SER A 94 18.10 12.88 -3.79
C SER A 94 16.99 11.92 -4.25
N PRO A 95 17.25 10.82 -4.98
CA PRO A 95 16.21 9.85 -5.32
C PRO A 95 15.54 9.23 -4.10
N THR A 96 16.32 8.90 -3.06
CA THR A 96 15.77 8.37 -1.80
C THR A 96 14.89 9.41 -1.13
N LEU A 97 15.31 10.67 -1.08
CA LEU A 97 14.48 11.75 -0.52
C LEU A 97 13.21 11.98 -1.34
N LEU A 98 13.29 11.92 -2.66
CA LEU A 98 12.12 12.02 -3.56
C LEU A 98 11.12 10.88 -3.33
N PHE A 99 11.62 9.66 -3.12
CA PHE A 99 10.79 8.50 -2.80
C PHE A 99 10.05 8.68 -1.47
N ILE A 100 10.73 9.17 -0.44
CA ILE A 100 10.10 9.46 0.86
C ILE A 100 9.04 10.56 0.69
N LEU A 101 9.38 11.62 -0.04
CA LEU A 101 8.43 12.70 -0.33
C LEU A 101 7.19 12.19 -1.06
N SER A 102 7.35 11.29 -2.04
CA SER A 102 6.20 10.75 -2.77
C SER A 102 5.25 10.00 -1.83
N HIS A 103 5.79 9.25 -0.85
CA HIS A 103 5.00 8.55 0.15
C HIS A 103 4.30 9.46 1.16
N ILE A 104 4.90 10.62 1.45
CA ILE A 104 4.24 11.65 2.27
C ILE A 104 3.09 12.28 1.50
N ILE A 105 3.30 12.61 0.23
CA ILE A 105 2.29 13.24 -0.64
C ILE A 105 1.10 12.29 -0.87
N THR A 106 1.34 10.99 -1.04
CA THR A 106 0.28 10.00 -1.21
C THR A 106 -0.44 9.64 0.10
N GLY A 107 0.02 10.16 1.24
CA GLY A 107 -0.59 9.91 2.54
C GLY A 107 -0.20 8.58 3.18
N ASN A 108 0.79 7.87 2.64
CA ASN A 108 1.29 6.61 3.22
C ASN A 108 2.09 6.86 4.50
N ILE A 109 2.70 8.05 4.64
CA ILE A 109 3.49 8.47 5.80
C ILE A 109 3.12 9.89 6.19
N SER A 110 3.05 10.16 7.49
CA SER A 110 2.82 11.52 8.01
C SER A 110 4.12 12.31 8.13
N PHE A 111 4.05 13.64 8.01
CA PHE A 111 5.21 14.51 8.27
C PHE A 111 5.85 14.29 9.65
N GLN A 112 5.04 13.91 10.65
CA GLN A 112 5.52 13.62 12.00
C GLN A 112 6.35 12.33 12.09
N SER A 113 6.22 11.44 11.11
CA SER A 113 6.92 10.14 11.06
C SER A 113 8.07 10.10 10.06
N ILE A 114 8.57 11.27 9.60
CA ILE A 114 9.69 11.35 8.64
C ILE A 114 10.93 10.60 9.11
N PHE A 115 11.30 10.68 10.38
CA PHE A 115 12.47 9.96 10.91
C PHE A 115 12.28 8.44 10.83
N ILE A 116 11.07 7.95 11.09
CA ILE A 116 10.73 6.54 10.92
C ILE A 116 10.78 6.19 9.44
N GLY A 117 10.21 7.02 8.56
CA GLY A 117 10.31 6.86 7.11
C GLY A 117 11.75 6.76 6.61
N LEU A 118 12.66 7.60 7.10
CA LEU A 118 14.09 7.54 6.73
C LEU A 118 14.72 6.20 7.11
N ILE A 119 14.37 5.63 8.26
CA ILE A 119 14.86 4.32 8.69
C ILE A 119 14.22 3.21 7.84
N THR A 120 12.90 3.26 7.65
CA THR A 120 12.14 2.29 6.85
C THR A 120 12.65 2.23 5.41
N TYR A 121 13.05 3.37 4.85
CA TYR A 121 13.53 3.50 3.47
C TYR A 121 15.05 3.58 3.35
N LEU A 122 15.78 3.29 4.43
CA LEU A 122 17.24 3.11 4.37
C LEU A 122 17.68 2.06 3.33
N PRO A 123 16.94 0.95 3.09
CA PRO A 123 17.24 0.03 2.00
C PRO A 123 17.29 0.71 0.62
N LEU A 124 16.47 1.73 0.35
CA LEU A 124 16.52 2.46 -0.92
C LEU A 124 17.81 3.26 -1.08
N LEU A 125 18.33 3.85 0.00
CA LEU A 125 19.64 4.51 -0.05
C LEU A 125 20.74 3.47 -0.37
N PHE A 126 20.65 2.28 0.22
CA PHE A 126 21.53 1.18 -0.11
C PHE A 126 21.44 0.77 -1.58
N LEU A 127 20.23 0.69 -2.16
CA LEU A 127 20.03 0.41 -3.58
C LEU A 127 20.61 1.50 -4.48
N SER A 128 20.46 2.78 -4.13
CA SER A 128 21.09 3.90 -4.87
C SER A 128 22.62 3.83 -4.84
N ILE A 129 23.21 3.45 -3.70
CA ILE A 129 24.65 3.22 -3.58
C ILE A 129 25.07 2.00 -4.40
N LEU A 130 24.32 0.90 -4.35
CA LEU A 130 24.60 -0.31 -5.12
C LEU A 130 24.59 0.00 -6.62
N TYR A 131 23.56 0.71 -7.10
CA TYR A 131 23.44 1.12 -8.49
C TYR A 131 24.70 1.88 -8.95
N GLU A 132 25.14 2.86 -8.15
CA GLU A 132 26.37 3.63 -8.42
C GLU A 132 27.64 2.78 -8.40
N ARG A 133 27.72 1.77 -7.52
CA ARG A 133 28.88 0.86 -7.40
C ARG A 133 28.94 -0.18 -8.51
N THR A 134 27.82 -0.47 -9.15
CA THR A 134 27.70 -1.44 -10.25
C THR A 134 27.72 -0.77 -11.62
N ASP A 135 28.44 0.35 -11.75
CA ASP A 135 28.52 1.14 -12.98
C ASP A 135 27.15 1.49 -13.58
N GLN A 136 26.17 1.79 -12.72
CA GLN A 136 24.81 2.14 -13.09
C GLN A 136 24.08 1.03 -13.89
N ASN A 137 24.40 -0.22 -13.60
CA ASN A 137 23.66 -1.38 -14.10
C ASN A 137 22.39 -1.60 -13.25
N ILE A 138 21.23 -1.42 -13.88
CA ILE A 138 19.91 -1.42 -13.21
C ILE A 138 19.48 -2.82 -12.75
N VAL A 139 20.07 -3.88 -13.30
CA VAL A 139 19.71 -5.26 -12.96
C VAL A 139 20.03 -5.58 -11.50
N TYR A 140 21.14 -5.06 -10.97
CA TYR A 140 21.55 -5.30 -9.59
C TYR A 140 20.58 -4.74 -8.55
N PRO A 141 20.23 -3.43 -8.56
CA PRO A 141 19.28 -2.92 -7.59
C PRO A 141 17.89 -3.54 -7.76
N ILE A 142 17.42 -3.83 -8.99
CA ILE A 142 16.16 -4.56 -9.20
C ILE A 142 16.19 -5.92 -8.51
N ALA A 143 17.21 -6.73 -8.78
CA ALA A 143 17.31 -8.08 -8.21
C ALA A 143 17.37 -8.05 -6.67
N VAL A 144 18.13 -7.12 -6.10
CA VAL A 144 18.24 -6.97 -4.65
C VAL A 144 16.95 -6.43 -4.04
N HIS A 145 16.27 -5.49 -4.69
CA HIS A 145 14.99 -4.96 -4.20
C HIS A 145 13.91 -6.05 -4.19
N ILE A 146 13.80 -6.84 -5.27
CA ILE A 146 12.91 -8.01 -5.30
C ILE A 146 13.24 -8.98 -4.16
N LEU A 147 14.52 -9.26 -3.92
CA LEU A 147 14.95 -10.14 -2.82
C LEU A 147 14.56 -9.59 -1.45
N ILE A 148 14.76 -8.28 -1.22
CA ILE A 148 14.37 -7.61 0.03
C ILE A 148 12.86 -7.72 0.24
N ASN A 149 12.05 -7.43 -0.78
CA ASN A 149 10.59 -7.51 -0.68
C ASN A 149 10.11 -8.95 -0.47
N PHE A 150 10.76 -9.92 -1.12
CA PHE A 150 10.47 -11.33 -0.93
C PHE A 150 10.79 -11.81 0.50
N MET A 151 11.95 -11.43 1.03
CA MET A 151 12.32 -11.71 2.43
C MET A 151 11.35 -11.05 3.42
N GLY A 152 10.95 -9.80 3.15
CA GLY A 152 9.95 -9.09 3.94
C GLY A 152 8.60 -9.81 3.95
N MET A 153 8.14 -10.31 2.80
CA MET A 153 6.90 -11.09 2.73
C MET A 153 6.98 -12.36 3.57
N ILE A 154 8.05 -13.15 3.42
CA ILE A 154 8.25 -14.40 4.16
C ILE A 154 8.33 -14.15 5.67
N SER A 155 8.96 -13.05 6.08
CA SER A 155 9.11 -12.73 7.50
C SER A 155 7.79 -12.36 8.20
N ILE A 156 6.77 -11.96 7.44
CA ILE A 156 5.47 -11.51 7.97
C ILE A 156 4.40 -12.62 7.85
N SER A 157 4.59 -13.58 6.94
CA SER A 157 3.73 -14.75 6.74
C SER A 157 4.02 -15.89 7.72
#